data_AF-A0AAV0VUN1-F1
#
_entry.id   AF-A0AAV0VUN1-F1
#
_cell.length_a   1.000
_cell.length_b   1.000
_cell.length_c   1.000
_cell.angle_alpha   90.00
_cell.angle_beta   90.00
_cell.angle_gamma   90.00
#
_symmetry.space_group_name_H-M   'P 1'
#
loop_
_entity.id
_entity.type
_entity.pdbx_description
1 polymer ?
#
loop_
_entity_poly.entity_id
_entity_poly.type
_entity_poly.pdbx_seq_one_letter_code
_entity_poly.pdbx_strand_id
1 'polypeptide(L)'
;MVCSLLEEDNLRTENNAQEKWNRKNKKQRKNNSYLTPNPHLRYLTLIKSNSKRTLPVLKNGSRFEELKGCRTNAFEGRVIFNNTCAFDSLASLIMVSYCDSQKYSEMLDISENSDFINFICKILNSGITSASYSHRADLIINNLTVEIKETEYATILVVCASTIGHVIDSLMEKYSPAKEISNCPVCKNINKRKIMHFTFQINDDDNISKLQNFFDERLEKDFLIYGHNDCKGLKTVTTDISEMHIFIDILIWEGEEAISSQRSSKAATIFKIKLCGIPELITVKSTVYELRGAVAFQRPKSSLRNSVGHYTTYTKRGSKNWELYDDLKTLPVQVKEQTIVPVEFLFYSV
;
A
#
# COMPACT_ATOMS: atom_id res chain seq x y z
N MET A 1 -49.22 37.14 -59.99
CA MET A 1 -50.52 36.56 -59.58
C MET A 1 -50.38 35.07 -59.78
N VAL A 2 -50.30 34.15 -58.81
CA VAL A 2 -50.52 34.08 -57.35
C VAL A 2 -49.76 32.78 -56.96
N CYS A 3 -48.69 32.84 -56.15
CA CYS A 3 -48.71 32.50 -54.71
C CYS A 3 -49.65 31.33 -54.33
N SER A 4 -49.21 30.06 -54.44
CA SER A 4 -49.70 28.96 -53.58
C SER A 4 -49.14 27.55 -53.92
N LEU A 5 -47.85 27.36 -54.23
CA LEU A 5 -47.34 26.01 -54.52
C LEU A 5 -46.08 25.58 -53.73
N LEU A 6 -45.66 26.34 -52.70
CA LEU A 6 -44.49 25.99 -51.89
C LEU A 6 -44.78 25.69 -50.41
N GLU A 7 -46.05 25.73 -49.97
CA GLU A 7 -46.40 25.46 -48.56
C GLU A 7 -47.07 24.09 -48.32
N GLU A 8 -47.61 23.40 -49.33
CA GLU A 8 -48.28 22.11 -49.11
C GLU A 8 -47.35 20.90 -49.01
N ASP A 9 -46.12 20.98 -49.54
CA ASP A 9 -45.16 19.85 -49.53
C ASP A 9 -44.32 19.75 -48.24
N ASN A 10 -44.19 20.84 -47.47
CA ASN A 10 -43.45 20.84 -46.20
C ASN A 10 -44.32 20.38 -45.00
N LEU A 11 -45.64 20.59 -45.03
CA LEU A 11 -46.54 20.13 -43.95
C LEU A 11 -46.87 18.63 -44.03
N ARG A 12 -46.69 18.00 -45.19
CA ARG A 12 -46.91 16.54 -45.37
C ARG A 12 -45.68 15.69 -45.05
N THR A 13 -44.49 16.27 -45.00
CA THR A 13 -43.25 15.57 -44.65
C THR A 13 -42.98 15.54 -43.13
N GLU A 14 -43.46 16.51 -42.36
CA GLU A 14 -43.36 16.48 -40.88
C GLU A 14 -44.35 15.49 -40.21
N ASN A 15 -45.59 15.37 -40.70
CA ASN A 15 -46.59 14.49 -40.08
C ASN A 15 -46.45 12.99 -40.44
N ASN A 16 -45.56 12.64 -41.37
CA ASN A 16 -45.27 11.25 -41.75
C ASN A 16 -43.84 10.80 -41.42
N ALA A 17 -43.08 11.61 -40.69
CA ALA A 17 -41.78 11.22 -40.15
C ALA A 17 -41.95 10.22 -39.01
N GLN A 18 -42.10 8.93 -39.33
CA GLN A 18 -41.93 7.87 -38.35
C GLN A 18 -40.44 7.66 -38.10
N GLU A 19 -39.93 8.11 -36.94
CA GLU A 19 -38.67 7.61 -36.41
C GLU A 19 -38.81 6.10 -36.21
N LYS A 20 -38.26 5.31 -37.14
CA LYS A 20 -38.05 3.88 -36.95
C LYS A 20 -36.96 3.70 -35.89
N TRP A 21 -37.35 3.78 -34.63
CA TRP A 21 -36.62 3.16 -33.53
C TRP A 21 -36.67 1.65 -33.75
N ASN A 22 -35.79 1.17 -34.63
CA ASN A 22 -35.50 -0.24 -34.73
C ASN A 22 -34.82 -0.65 -33.42
N ARG A 23 -35.63 -0.95 -32.40
CA ARG A 23 -35.23 -1.72 -31.23
C ARG A 23 -34.70 -3.05 -31.74
N LYS A 24 -33.40 -3.10 -32.01
CA LYS A 24 -32.73 -4.36 -32.30
C LYS A 24 -32.82 -5.21 -31.03
N ASN A 25 -33.49 -6.34 -31.19
CA ASN A 25 -33.57 -7.43 -30.22
C ASN A 25 -32.18 -7.79 -29.66
N LYS A 26 -32.14 -8.19 -28.38
CA LYS A 26 -30.98 -8.74 -27.66
C LYS A 26 -30.04 -9.52 -28.60
N LYS A 27 -28.93 -8.90 -29.03
CA LYS A 27 -27.86 -9.59 -29.74
C LYS A 27 -26.49 -9.18 -29.20
N GLN A 28 -25.82 -10.23 -28.69
CA GLN A 28 -24.38 -10.45 -28.64
C GLN A 28 -23.57 -9.55 -27.69
N ARG A 29 -23.31 -10.10 -26.49
CA ARG A 29 -22.02 -9.89 -25.81
C ARG A 29 -20.91 -10.02 -26.85
N LYS A 30 -20.17 -8.94 -27.10
CA LYS A 30 -18.88 -9.05 -27.77
C LYS A 30 -17.92 -9.71 -26.77
N ASN A 31 -17.77 -11.02 -26.90
CA ASN A 31 -16.58 -11.71 -26.41
C ASN A 31 -15.37 -11.16 -27.17
N ASN A 32 -14.28 -10.96 -26.42
CA ASN A 32 -12.93 -10.62 -26.85
C ASN A 32 -12.70 -9.17 -27.30
N SER A 33 -12.11 -8.38 -26.39
CA SER A 33 -11.18 -7.33 -26.82
C SER A 33 -9.95 -8.03 -27.41
N TYR A 34 -9.65 -7.76 -28.68
CA TYR A 34 -8.51 -8.32 -29.44
C TYR A 34 -7.16 -7.71 -29.06
N LEU A 35 -7.09 -6.99 -27.94
CA LEU A 35 -5.84 -6.43 -27.45
C LEU A 35 -5.21 -7.43 -26.49
N THR A 36 -4.29 -8.24 -27.01
CA THR A 36 -3.23 -8.79 -26.17
C THR A 36 -2.63 -7.62 -25.37
N PRO A 37 -2.47 -7.74 -24.04
CA PRO A 37 -1.84 -6.68 -23.26
C PRO A 37 -0.49 -6.36 -23.89
N ASN A 38 -0.32 -5.13 -24.38
CA ASN A 38 0.90 -4.73 -25.05
C ASN A 38 2.05 -4.78 -24.02
N PRO A 39 3.06 -5.66 -24.18
CA PRO A 39 4.16 -5.75 -23.24
C PRO A 39 5.00 -4.47 -23.17
N HIS A 40 4.94 -3.59 -24.18
CA HIS A 40 5.58 -2.27 -24.15
C HIS A 40 4.83 -1.22 -23.32
N LEU A 41 3.57 -1.47 -22.94
CA LEU A 41 2.86 -0.62 -21.97
C LEU A 41 3.23 -0.94 -20.52
N ARG A 42 4.05 -1.98 -20.26
CA ARG A 42 4.58 -2.30 -18.93
C ARG A 42 5.59 -1.26 -18.45
N TYR A 43 6.27 -0.60 -19.36
CA TYR A 43 7.30 0.39 -19.05
C TYR A 43 6.78 1.78 -19.40
N LEU A 44 6.22 2.48 -18.41
CA LEU A 44 5.96 3.91 -18.53
C LEU A 44 7.31 4.64 -18.51
N THR A 45 7.74 5.15 -19.66
CA THR A 45 8.89 6.05 -19.72
C THR A 45 8.49 7.38 -19.05
N LEU A 46 8.88 7.57 -17.79
CA LEU A 46 8.58 8.75 -16.96
C LEU A 46 9.22 10.06 -17.47
N ILE A 47 9.94 10.02 -18.60
CA ILE A 47 10.60 11.17 -19.24
C ILE A 47 9.58 12.13 -19.88
N LYS A 48 8.33 11.69 -20.14
CA LYS A 48 7.28 12.58 -20.65
C LYS A 48 6.27 12.93 -19.54
N SER A 49 6.33 14.18 -19.07
CA SER A 49 5.48 14.76 -18.04
C SER A 49 3.96 14.67 -18.27
N ASN A 50 3.52 14.34 -19.49
CA ASN A 50 2.13 14.53 -19.93
C ASN A 50 1.27 13.25 -19.95
N SER A 51 1.75 12.11 -19.46
CA SER A 51 0.97 10.86 -19.43
C SER A 51 1.07 10.06 -18.12
N LYS A 52 1.18 10.75 -16.97
CA LYS A 52 1.07 10.07 -15.68
C LYS A 52 -0.39 9.64 -15.49
N ARG A 53 -0.67 8.36 -15.71
CA ARG A 53 -1.99 7.78 -15.48
C ARG A 53 -2.22 7.68 -13.97
N THR A 54 -3.31 8.27 -13.51
CA THR A 54 -3.77 8.14 -12.13
C THR A 54 -4.04 6.67 -11.83
N LEU A 55 -3.40 6.14 -10.78
CA LEU A 55 -3.63 4.76 -10.35
C LEU A 55 -4.93 4.68 -9.54
N PRO A 56 -5.65 3.56 -9.61
CA PRO A 56 -6.94 3.42 -8.95
C PRO A 56 -6.79 3.31 -7.42
N VAL A 57 -7.83 3.69 -6.68
CA VAL A 57 -7.87 3.59 -5.21
C VAL A 57 -8.80 2.44 -4.81
N LEU A 58 -8.31 1.52 -3.99
CA LEU A 58 -9.15 0.51 -3.36
C LEU A 58 -10.11 1.19 -2.39
N LYS A 59 -11.40 0.87 -2.50
CA LYS A 59 -12.40 1.39 -1.56
C LYS A 59 -12.27 0.70 -0.21
N ASN A 60 -12.30 1.49 0.87
CA ASN A 60 -12.29 0.97 2.23
C ASN A 60 -13.44 -0.01 2.45
N GLY A 61 -13.18 -1.14 3.13
CA GLY A 61 -14.21 -2.10 3.52
C GLY A 61 -15.37 -1.47 4.29
N SER A 62 -15.08 -0.46 5.12
CA SER A 62 -16.08 0.26 5.92
C SER A 62 -17.08 1.09 5.09
N ARG A 63 -16.91 1.22 3.77
CA ARG A 63 -17.86 1.91 2.87
C ARG A 63 -19.01 0.99 2.47
N PHE A 64 -19.82 0.58 3.44
CA PHE A 64 -20.93 -0.37 3.26
C PHE A 64 -21.98 0.09 2.23
N GLU A 65 -22.16 1.41 2.05
CA GLU A 65 -23.08 1.96 1.05
C GLU A 65 -22.62 1.68 -0.39
N GLU A 66 -21.30 1.52 -0.59
CA GLU A 66 -20.68 1.37 -1.91
C GLU A 66 -20.17 -0.05 -2.18
N LEU A 67 -19.78 -0.76 -1.13
CA LEU A 67 -19.27 -2.13 -1.21
C LEU A 67 -20.33 -3.11 -0.71
N LYS A 68 -20.84 -3.92 -1.65
CA LYS A 68 -21.66 -5.08 -1.32
C LYS A 68 -20.78 -6.20 -0.77
N GLY A 69 -21.35 -7.01 0.13
CA GLY A 69 -20.68 -8.21 0.62
C GLY A 69 -20.20 -9.11 -0.53
N CYS A 70 -18.96 -9.57 -0.41
CA CYS A 70 -18.29 -10.40 -1.41
C CYS A 70 -18.37 -11.89 -1.01
N ARG A 71 -18.13 -12.78 -1.98
CA ARG A 71 -17.93 -14.21 -1.70
C ARG A 71 -16.43 -14.48 -1.59
N THR A 72 -16.07 -15.32 -0.63
CA THR A 72 -14.71 -15.81 -0.39
C THR A 72 -14.74 -17.33 -0.38
N ASN A 73 -13.57 -17.95 -0.51
CA ASN A 73 -13.48 -19.41 -0.43
C ASN A 73 -13.49 -19.92 1.02
N ALA A 74 -13.30 -19.03 1.99
CA ALA A 74 -13.15 -19.38 3.41
C ALA A 74 -14.48 -19.59 4.14
N PHE A 75 -15.57 -18.97 3.68
CA PHE A 75 -16.85 -19.01 4.38
C PHE A 75 -18.04 -19.25 3.45
N GLU A 76 -19.04 -19.96 3.96
CA GLU A 76 -20.33 -20.11 3.30
C GLU A 76 -21.22 -18.90 3.61
N GLY A 77 -21.36 -17.96 2.66
CA GLY A 77 -22.18 -16.76 2.84
C GLY A 77 -21.63 -15.53 2.13
N ARG A 78 -22.14 -14.36 2.51
CA ARG A 78 -21.54 -13.07 2.09
C ARG A 78 -20.66 -12.53 3.20
N VAL A 79 -19.49 -12.03 2.81
CA VAL A 79 -18.51 -11.47 3.73
C VAL A 79 -18.43 -9.97 3.53
N ILE A 80 -18.59 -9.22 4.62
CA ILE A 80 -18.42 -7.78 4.71
C ILE A 80 -17.15 -7.50 5.48
N PHE A 81 -16.38 -6.51 5.05
CA PHE A 81 -15.11 -6.14 5.66
C PHE A 81 -15.25 -4.77 6.32
N ASN A 82 -14.50 -4.53 7.39
CA ASN A 82 -14.29 -3.17 7.90
C ASN A 82 -12.81 -2.92 8.17
N ASN A 83 -12.43 -1.64 8.26
CA ASN A 83 -11.09 -1.19 8.67
C ASN A 83 -9.94 -1.76 7.83
N THR A 84 -10.13 -1.88 6.51
CA THR A 84 -9.11 -2.41 5.58
C THR A 84 -7.98 -1.43 5.25
N CYS A 85 -7.97 -0.24 5.86
CA CYS A 85 -7.08 0.87 5.52
C CYS A 85 -5.58 0.55 5.59
N ALA A 86 -5.15 -0.31 6.51
CA ALA A 86 -3.74 -0.73 6.59
C ALA A 86 -3.34 -1.55 5.34
N PHE A 87 -4.17 -2.51 4.93
CA PHE A 87 -4.00 -3.27 3.69
C PHE A 87 -4.01 -2.34 2.47
N ASP A 88 -5.05 -1.50 2.36
CA ASP A 88 -5.26 -0.64 1.20
C ASP A 88 -4.13 0.40 1.06
N SER A 89 -3.56 0.84 2.18
CA SER A 89 -2.38 1.71 2.23
C SER A 89 -1.12 1.02 1.68
N LEU A 90 -0.78 -0.18 2.18
CA LEU A 90 0.36 -0.92 1.66
C LEU A 90 0.19 -1.24 0.17
N ALA A 91 -1.00 -1.66 -0.25
CA ALA A 91 -1.30 -1.94 -1.64
C ALA A 91 -1.07 -0.71 -2.53
N SER A 92 -1.52 0.47 -2.09
CA SER A 92 -1.30 1.72 -2.82
C SER A 92 0.18 2.08 -2.92
N LEU A 93 0.94 1.89 -1.84
CA LEU A 93 2.37 2.17 -1.79
C LEU A 93 3.17 1.29 -2.77
N ILE A 94 2.93 -0.03 -2.74
CA ILE A 94 3.61 -0.99 -3.61
C ILE A 94 3.19 -0.81 -5.06
N MET A 95 1.90 -0.55 -5.33
CA MET A 95 1.38 -0.30 -6.67
C MET A 95 2.06 0.91 -7.33
N VAL A 96 2.18 2.03 -6.60
CA VAL A 96 2.90 3.22 -7.10
C VAL A 96 4.37 2.90 -7.33
N SER A 97 5.02 2.26 -6.37
CA SER A 97 6.45 1.96 -6.45
C SER A 97 6.79 1.02 -7.60
N TYR A 98 5.93 0.03 -7.87
CA TYR A 98 6.04 -0.87 -9.02
C TYR A 98 5.91 -0.10 -10.34
N CYS A 99 5.01 0.88 -10.43
CA CYS A 99 4.87 1.68 -11.66
C CYS A 99 5.99 2.70 -11.86
N ASP A 100 6.48 3.29 -10.78
CA ASP A 100 7.37 4.44 -10.85
C ASP A 100 8.87 4.05 -10.79
N SER A 101 9.21 2.82 -10.39
CA SER A 101 10.56 2.26 -10.47
C SER A 101 10.62 1.03 -11.36
N GLN A 102 11.24 1.18 -12.52
CA GLN A 102 11.49 0.06 -13.43
C GLN A 102 12.36 -1.01 -12.77
N LYS A 103 13.45 -0.62 -12.11
CA LYS A 103 14.36 -1.56 -11.44
C LYS A 103 13.64 -2.35 -10.35
N TYR A 104 12.83 -1.69 -9.53
CA TYR A 104 12.03 -2.35 -8.50
C TYR A 104 11.02 -3.34 -9.10
N SER A 105 10.33 -2.95 -10.17
CA SER A 105 9.36 -3.83 -10.85
C SER A 105 10.00 -5.07 -11.45
N GLU A 106 11.18 -4.93 -12.08
CA GLU A 106 11.94 -6.05 -12.65
C GLU A 106 12.41 -7.01 -11.55
N MET A 107 12.88 -6.48 -10.42
CA MET A 107 13.26 -7.31 -9.28
C MET A 107 12.06 -8.08 -8.71
N LEU A 108 10.88 -7.46 -8.62
CA LEU A 108 9.67 -8.14 -8.18
C LEU A 108 9.21 -9.22 -9.18
N ASP A 109 9.28 -8.95 -10.48
CA ASP A 109 8.87 -9.90 -11.53
C ASP A 109 9.78 -11.13 -11.62
N ILE A 110 11.07 -10.99 -11.29
CA ILE A 110 12.05 -12.10 -11.29
C ILE A 110 11.99 -12.90 -9.98
N SER A 111 11.60 -12.25 -8.89
CA SER A 111 11.55 -12.86 -7.57
C SER A 111 10.41 -13.89 -7.42
N GLU A 112 10.43 -14.65 -6.32
CA GLU A 112 9.38 -15.64 -6.05
C GLU A 112 8.00 -14.97 -5.97
N ASN A 113 7.01 -15.51 -6.68
CA ASN A 113 5.66 -14.96 -6.69
C ASN A 113 5.03 -14.97 -5.28
N SER A 114 4.53 -13.81 -4.86
CA SER A 114 3.58 -13.69 -3.74
C SER A 114 2.18 -13.40 -4.25
N ASP A 115 1.16 -13.93 -3.56
CA ASP A 115 -0.23 -13.67 -3.91
C ASP A 115 -0.58 -12.19 -3.83
N PHE A 116 0.07 -11.46 -2.90
CA PHE A 116 -0.06 -10.02 -2.77
C PHE A 116 0.47 -9.27 -4.00
N ILE A 117 1.68 -9.60 -4.49
CA ILE A 117 2.23 -8.97 -5.70
C ILE A 117 1.39 -9.35 -6.93
N ASN A 118 0.93 -10.61 -7.03
CA ASN A 118 -0.01 -11.03 -8.07
C ASN A 118 -1.33 -10.22 -8.04
N PHE A 119 -1.83 -9.90 -6.84
CA PHE A 119 -2.98 -9.01 -6.67
C PHE A 119 -2.71 -7.61 -7.20
N ILE A 120 -1.56 -7.01 -6.88
CA ILE A 120 -1.14 -5.71 -7.41
C ILE A 120 -1.04 -5.74 -8.93
N CYS A 121 -0.34 -6.73 -9.50
CA CYS A 121 -0.21 -6.88 -10.95
C CYS A 121 -1.57 -7.04 -11.65
N LYS A 122 -2.53 -7.76 -11.05
CA LYS A 122 -3.90 -7.87 -11.58
C LYS A 122 -4.60 -6.50 -11.59
N ILE A 123 -4.50 -5.72 -10.52
CA ILE A 123 -5.08 -4.37 -10.47
C ILE A 123 -4.45 -3.45 -11.51
N LEU A 124 -3.12 -3.49 -11.65
CA LEU A 124 -2.42 -2.64 -12.62
C LEU A 124 -2.80 -2.97 -14.07
N ASN A 125 -2.98 -4.26 -14.38
CA ASN A 125 -3.33 -4.70 -15.73
C ASN A 125 -4.81 -4.52 -16.09
N SER A 126 -5.71 -4.79 -15.14
CA SER A 126 -7.16 -4.88 -15.41
C SER A 126 -8.01 -3.80 -14.72
N GLY A 127 -7.39 -2.95 -13.90
CA GLY A 127 -8.09 -2.02 -13.03
C GLY A 127 -8.75 -2.71 -11.83
N ILE A 128 -9.50 -1.93 -11.04
CA ILE A 128 -10.26 -2.46 -9.91
C ILE A 128 -11.61 -2.98 -10.40
N THR A 129 -11.89 -4.25 -10.14
CA THR A 129 -13.15 -4.92 -10.47
C THR A 129 -13.75 -5.56 -9.21
N SER A 130 -14.95 -6.13 -9.32
CA SER A 130 -15.53 -6.93 -8.22
C SER A 130 -14.62 -8.10 -7.82
N ALA A 131 -13.89 -8.69 -8.77
CA ALA A 131 -12.95 -9.77 -8.50
C ALA A 131 -11.73 -9.29 -7.68
N SER A 132 -11.32 -8.03 -7.84
CA SER A 132 -10.27 -7.42 -7.00
C SER A 132 -10.67 -7.44 -5.53
N TYR A 133 -11.93 -7.14 -5.20
CA TYR A 133 -12.41 -7.15 -3.82
C TYR A 133 -12.52 -8.56 -3.22
N SER A 134 -12.93 -9.56 -4.01
CA SER A 134 -12.87 -10.97 -3.58
C SER A 134 -11.43 -11.43 -3.34
N HIS A 135 -10.50 -11.09 -4.24
CA HIS A 135 -9.09 -11.47 -4.07
C HIS A 135 -8.45 -10.77 -2.86
N ARG A 136 -8.77 -9.49 -2.63
CA ARG A 136 -8.39 -8.77 -1.40
C ARG A 136 -8.93 -9.48 -0.16
N ALA A 137 -10.19 -9.90 -0.19
CA ALA A 137 -10.83 -10.59 0.92
C ALA A 137 -10.11 -11.90 1.26
N ASP A 138 -9.82 -12.72 0.25
CA ASP A 138 -9.06 -13.96 0.43
C ASP A 138 -7.64 -13.69 1.00
N LEU A 139 -6.95 -12.65 0.49
CA LEU A 139 -5.63 -12.27 1.00
C LEU A 139 -5.68 -11.86 2.47
N ILE A 140 -6.66 -11.05 2.87
CA ILE A 140 -6.81 -10.62 4.26
C ILE A 140 -7.11 -11.81 5.17
N ILE A 141 -8.07 -12.66 4.80
CA ILE A 141 -8.47 -13.80 5.64
C ILE A 141 -7.34 -14.82 5.79
N ASN A 142 -6.58 -15.07 4.71
CA ASN A 142 -5.56 -16.12 4.71
C ASN A 142 -4.23 -15.68 5.34
N ASN A 143 -3.92 -14.38 5.37
CA ASN A 143 -2.59 -13.90 5.76
C ASN A 143 -2.60 -12.97 6.99
N LEU A 144 -3.75 -12.40 7.37
CA LEU A 144 -3.85 -11.48 8.50
C LEU A 144 -4.63 -12.12 9.64
N THR A 145 -4.28 -11.74 10.87
CA THR A 145 -5.10 -12.08 12.04
C THR A 145 -6.32 -11.17 12.07
N VAL A 146 -7.52 -11.73 11.86
CA VAL A 146 -8.78 -10.98 11.78
C VAL A 146 -9.78 -11.45 12.82
N GLU A 147 -10.61 -10.53 13.30
CA GLU A 147 -11.76 -10.84 14.16
C GLU A 147 -12.99 -11.09 13.27
N ILE A 148 -13.64 -12.23 13.47
CA ILE A 148 -14.80 -12.66 12.67
C ILE A 148 -16.05 -12.57 13.54
N LYS A 149 -17.07 -11.86 13.05
CA LYS A 149 -18.37 -11.71 13.71
C LYS A 149 -19.47 -12.22 12.80
N GLU A 150 -20.17 -13.24 13.24
CA GLU A 150 -21.40 -13.67 12.58
C GLU A 150 -22.49 -12.62 12.78
N THR A 151 -23.19 -12.31 11.70
CA THR A 151 -24.33 -11.39 11.71
C THR A 151 -25.58 -12.10 11.19
N GLU A 152 -26.73 -11.46 11.31
CA GLU A 152 -27.99 -12.02 10.79
C GLU A 152 -27.92 -12.28 9.27
N TYR A 153 -28.77 -13.18 8.78
CA TYR A 153 -28.93 -13.49 7.35
C TYR A 153 -27.69 -14.07 6.65
N ALA A 154 -26.96 -15.00 7.30
CA ALA A 154 -25.79 -15.70 6.72
C ALA A 154 -24.72 -14.74 6.17
N THR A 155 -24.54 -13.62 6.88
CA THR A 155 -23.54 -12.61 6.56
C THR A 155 -22.48 -12.61 7.66
N ILE A 156 -21.22 -12.53 7.25
CA ILE A 156 -20.07 -12.53 8.16
C ILE A 156 -19.38 -11.17 8.05
N LEU A 157 -19.17 -10.54 9.20
CA LEU A 157 -18.36 -9.32 9.30
C LEU A 157 -16.94 -9.69 9.71
N VAL A 158 -15.97 -9.32 8.87
CA VAL A 158 -14.53 -9.48 9.13
C VAL A 158 -13.96 -8.13 9.52
N VAL A 159 -13.51 -8.03 10.76
CA VAL A 159 -12.90 -6.83 11.33
C VAL A 159 -11.40 -6.87 11.06
N CYS A 160 -10.93 -5.98 10.19
CA CYS A 160 -9.56 -6.01 9.65
C CYS A 160 -8.64 -4.97 10.29
N ALA A 161 -8.99 -4.47 11.48
CA ALA A 161 -8.17 -3.51 12.19
C ALA A 161 -6.80 -4.11 12.48
N SER A 162 -5.75 -3.53 11.89
CA SER A 162 -4.38 -4.03 12.00
C SER A 162 -3.38 -2.87 11.97
N THR A 163 -2.18 -3.09 12.49
CA THR A 163 -1.07 -2.15 12.33
C THR A 163 -0.46 -2.31 10.94
N ILE A 164 0.06 -1.23 10.38
CA ILE A 164 0.73 -1.32 9.06
C ILE A 164 1.96 -2.25 9.12
N GLY A 165 2.69 -2.27 10.24
CA GLY A 165 3.80 -3.20 10.47
C GLY A 165 3.38 -4.67 10.35
N HIS A 166 2.26 -5.07 10.99
CA HIS A 166 1.75 -6.45 10.86
C HIS A 166 1.36 -6.80 9.42
N VAL A 167 0.74 -5.85 8.71
CA VAL A 167 0.37 -6.04 7.31
C VAL A 167 1.61 -6.21 6.42
N ILE A 168 2.67 -5.43 6.64
CA ILE A 168 3.95 -5.58 5.94
C ILE A 168 4.56 -6.95 6.25
N ASP A 169 4.66 -7.31 7.53
CA ASP A 169 5.27 -8.56 7.97
C ASP A 169 4.58 -9.78 7.33
N SER A 170 3.25 -9.77 7.27
CA SER A 170 2.45 -10.85 6.66
C SER A 170 2.50 -10.87 5.13
N LEU A 171 2.32 -9.73 4.46
CA LEU A 171 2.12 -9.70 3.00
C LEU A 171 3.43 -9.60 2.21
N MET A 172 4.51 -9.10 2.83
CA MET A 172 5.81 -8.92 2.20
C MET A 172 6.86 -9.94 2.67
N GLU A 173 6.45 -11.01 3.37
CA GLU A 173 7.36 -11.98 4.03
C GLU A 173 8.43 -12.60 3.10
N LYS A 174 8.10 -12.75 1.81
CA LYS A 174 9.02 -13.26 0.77
C LYS A 174 10.06 -12.22 0.31
N TYR A 175 9.80 -10.94 0.57
CA TYR A 175 10.61 -9.81 0.12
C TYR A 175 11.18 -9.01 1.30
N SER A 176 11.64 -9.70 2.36
CA SER A 176 12.22 -9.04 3.53
C SER A 176 13.35 -8.05 3.15
N PRO A 177 13.31 -6.79 3.61
CA PRO A 177 14.36 -5.79 3.37
C PRO A 177 15.74 -6.19 3.85
N ALA A 178 15.85 -7.02 4.88
CA ALA A 178 17.15 -7.46 5.38
C ALA A 178 17.09 -8.82 6.08
N LYS A 179 18.27 -9.40 6.29
CA LYS A 179 18.47 -10.62 7.07
C LYS A 179 19.61 -10.39 8.06
N GLU A 180 19.39 -10.74 9.31
CA GLU A 180 20.44 -10.86 10.31
C GLU A 180 21.01 -12.27 10.29
N ILE A 181 22.34 -12.36 10.25
CA ILE A 181 23.07 -13.62 10.37
C ILE A 181 23.88 -13.53 11.64
N SER A 182 23.48 -14.32 12.63
CA SER A 182 24.23 -14.49 13.87
C SER A 182 25.07 -15.76 13.77
N ASN A 183 26.38 -15.62 13.98
CA ASN A 183 27.34 -16.71 13.96
C ASN A 183 28.03 -16.80 15.32
N CYS A 184 28.01 -17.98 15.94
CA CYS A 184 28.81 -18.23 17.11
C CYS A 184 30.08 -19.02 16.75
N PRO A 185 31.28 -18.48 16.97
CA PRO A 185 32.52 -19.20 16.71
C PRO A 185 32.71 -20.42 17.63
N VAL A 186 32.09 -20.40 18.83
CA VAL A 186 32.25 -21.47 19.83
C VAL A 186 31.39 -22.69 19.51
N CYS A 187 30.08 -22.52 19.36
CA CYS A 187 29.16 -23.64 19.07
C CYS A 187 28.90 -23.84 17.56
N LYS A 188 29.50 -23.02 16.69
CA LYS A 188 29.30 -23.01 15.23
C LYS A 188 27.83 -22.90 14.80
N ASN A 189 26.97 -22.44 15.70
CA ASN A 189 25.56 -22.28 15.43
C ASN A 189 25.36 -21.00 14.61
N ILE A 190 24.69 -21.15 13.47
CA ILE A 190 24.34 -20.05 12.56
C ILE A 190 22.82 -19.90 12.60
N ASN A 191 22.35 -18.76 13.08
CA ASN A 191 20.93 -18.42 13.08
C ASN A 191 20.68 -17.24 12.14
N LYS A 192 19.65 -17.37 11.30
CA LYS A 192 19.23 -16.38 10.31
C LYS A 192 17.85 -15.85 10.69
N ARG A 193 17.71 -14.53 10.80
CA ARG A 193 16.44 -13.86 11.09
C ARG A 193 16.11 -12.89 9.97
N LYS A 194 14.88 -12.92 9.46
CA LYS A 194 14.39 -11.89 8.53
C LYS A 194 14.07 -10.61 9.30
N ILE A 195 14.45 -9.47 8.73
CA ILE A 195 14.02 -8.14 9.16
C ILE A 195 13.02 -7.66 8.11
N MET A 196 11.80 -7.38 8.56
CA MET A 196 10.70 -6.92 7.70
C MET A 196 10.63 -5.40 7.60
N HIS A 197 11.09 -4.70 8.62
CA HIS A 197 11.20 -3.25 8.66
C HIS A 197 12.27 -2.83 9.68
N PHE A 198 12.89 -1.68 9.47
CA PHE A 198 13.84 -1.09 10.40
C PHE A 198 13.12 -0.10 11.31
N THR A 199 13.26 -0.26 12.62
CA THR A 199 12.74 0.72 13.57
C THR A 199 13.74 1.86 13.76
N PHE A 200 13.39 3.04 13.29
CA PHE A 200 14.15 4.27 13.48
C PHE A 200 13.53 5.09 14.61
N GLN A 201 14.31 5.28 15.68
CA GLN A 201 13.88 6.02 16.85
C GLN A 201 14.25 7.49 16.72
N ILE A 202 13.29 8.35 16.99
CA ILE A 202 13.42 9.81 16.96
C ILE A 202 13.14 10.34 18.37
N ASN A 203 14.00 11.23 18.88
CA ASN A 203 13.74 11.98 20.10
C ASN A 203 13.07 13.33 19.74
N ASP A 204 12.40 13.99 20.69
CA ASP A 204 11.67 15.25 20.43
C ASP A 204 12.54 16.36 19.77
N ASP A 205 13.85 16.34 20.01
CA ASP A 205 14.83 17.27 19.42
C ASP A 205 15.43 16.80 18.08
N ASP A 206 15.26 15.53 17.74
CA ASP A 206 15.90 14.91 16.59
C ASP A 206 15.03 15.01 15.33
N ASN A 207 15.61 15.56 14.28
CA ASN A 207 15.01 15.54 12.96
C ASN A 207 15.32 14.19 12.28
N ILE A 208 14.53 13.84 11.27
CA ILE A 208 14.76 12.69 10.37
C ILE A 208 16.13 12.73 9.66
N SER A 209 16.89 13.82 9.81
CA SER A 209 18.23 14.00 9.24
C SER A 209 19.24 12.96 9.69
N LYS A 210 19.05 12.30 10.84
CA LYS A 210 19.93 11.22 11.33
C LYS A 210 19.68 9.87 10.64
N LEU A 211 18.70 9.78 9.74
CA LEU A 211 18.32 8.53 9.11
C LEU A 211 19.45 7.87 8.31
N GLN A 212 20.29 8.65 7.63
CA GLN A 212 21.46 8.11 6.92
C GLN A 212 22.47 7.51 7.91
N ASN A 213 22.84 8.26 8.95
CA ASN A 213 23.76 7.80 9.99
C ASN A 213 23.25 6.52 10.67
N PHE A 214 21.93 6.37 10.85
CA PHE A 214 21.34 5.14 11.38
C PHE A 214 21.69 3.91 10.54
N PHE A 215 21.63 4.01 9.21
CA PHE A 215 22.03 2.90 8.33
C PHE A 215 23.54 2.70 8.31
N ASP A 216 24.32 3.78 8.33
CA ASP A 216 25.78 3.72 8.37
C ASP A 216 26.25 2.95 9.62
N GLU A 217 25.74 3.31 10.80
CA GLU A 217 26.05 2.62 12.06
C GLU A 217 25.62 1.16 12.08
N ARG A 218 24.49 0.83 11.41
CA ARG A 218 23.97 -0.53 11.34
C ARG A 218 24.87 -1.45 10.50
N LEU A 219 25.61 -0.89 9.55
CA LEU A 219 26.56 -1.60 8.71
C LEU A 219 27.95 -1.72 9.35
N GLU A 220 28.34 -0.74 10.18
CA GLU A 220 29.66 -0.70 10.82
C GLU A 220 29.80 -1.66 12.01
N LYS A 221 28.69 -1.96 12.70
CA LYS A 221 28.72 -2.70 13.97
C LYS A 221 28.33 -4.16 13.78
N ASP A 222 29.33 -5.04 13.80
CA ASP A 222 29.14 -6.43 14.19
C ASP A 222 28.72 -6.46 15.66
N PHE A 223 27.46 -6.79 15.95
CA PHE A 223 27.00 -6.85 17.34
C PHE A 223 27.53 -8.13 17.99
N LEU A 224 28.16 -7.99 19.15
CA LEU A 224 28.53 -9.10 20.01
C LEU A 224 27.39 -9.40 20.98
N ILE A 225 26.68 -10.51 20.76
CA ILE A 225 25.60 -10.96 21.66
C ILE A 225 26.10 -12.16 22.46
N TYR A 226 25.95 -12.14 23.78
CA TYR A 226 26.18 -13.32 24.61
C TYR A 226 25.15 -14.39 24.27
N GLY A 227 25.60 -15.62 23.97
CA GLY A 227 24.68 -16.72 23.79
C GLY A 227 23.89 -17.02 25.08
N HIS A 228 22.58 -17.20 24.92
CA HIS A 228 21.71 -17.77 25.95
C HIS A 228 21.62 -19.30 25.75
N ASN A 229 21.52 -20.06 26.85
CA ASN A 229 21.67 -21.52 26.96
C ASN A 229 23.09 -22.01 26.57
N ASP A 230 23.28 -23.32 26.34
CA ASP A 230 24.53 -24.13 26.32
C ASP A 230 25.74 -23.59 25.51
N CYS A 231 25.63 -22.42 24.90
CA CYS A 231 26.69 -21.74 24.18
C CYS A 231 27.03 -20.39 24.84
N LYS A 232 28.07 -20.37 25.69
CA LYS A 232 28.59 -19.15 26.36
C LYS A 232 29.49 -18.27 25.47
N GLY A 233 29.52 -18.53 24.15
CA GLY A 233 30.35 -17.78 23.21
C GLY A 233 29.75 -16.43 22.84
N LEU A 234 30.61 -15.46 22.54
CA LEU A 234 30.21 -14.20 21.89
C LEU A 234 29.76 -14.52 20.46
N LYS A 235 28.56 -14.09 20.08
CA LYS A 235 28.01 -14.23 18.72
C LYS A 235 28.26 -12.96 17.94
N THR A 236 28.79 -13.07 16.73
CA THR A 236 28.88 -11.97 15.77
C THR A 236 27.57 -11.90 15.00
N VAL A 237 26.92 -10.74 14.97
CA VAL A 237 25.70 -10.50 14.18
C VAL A 237 26.01 -9.53 13.05
N THR A 238 25.80 -10.00 11.82
CA THR A 238 25.91 -9.19 10.59
C THR A 238 24.52 -8.93 10.03
N THR A 239 24.31 -7.74 9.47
CA THR A 239 23.05 -7.38 8.80
C THR A 239 23.29 -7.33 7.29
N ASP A 240 22.57 -8.16 6.55
CA ASP A 240 22.56 -8.14 5.10
C ASP A 240 21.28 -7.47 4.58
N ILE A 241 21.42 -6.32 3.93
CA ILE A 241 20.31 -5.50 3.45
C ILE A 241 20.09 -5.80 1.96
N SER A 242 18.85 -6.16 1.62
CA SER A 242 18.39 -6.45 0.27
C SER A 242 18.47 -5.23 -0.62
N GLU A 243 19.00 -5.40 -1.83
CA GLU A 243 19.09 -4.35 -2.85
C GLU A 243 17.73 -3.96 -3.47
N MET A 244 16.61 -4.49 -2.96
CA MET A 244 15.30 -4.26 -3.55
C MET A 244 14.59 -3.03 -2.95
N HIS A 245 14.44 -3.02 -1.63
CA HIS A 245 13.68 -1.99 -0.92
C HIS A 245 13.92 -2.01 0.58
N ILE A 246 13.48 -0.94 1.25
CA ILE A 246 13.58 -0.72 2.69
C ILE A 246 12.25 -0.20 3.23
N PHE A 247 11.74 -0.85 4.28
CA PHE A 247 10.67 -0.33 5.13
C PHE A 247 11.27 0.22 6.42
N ILE A 248 10.80 1.39 6.85
CA ILE A 248 11.27 2.07 8.06
C ILE A 248 10.07 2.44 8.92
N ASP A 249 10.00 1.87 10.11
CA ASP A 249 9.04 2.22 11.16
C ASP A 249 9.60 3.38 11.98
N ILE A 250 8.85 4.49 12.08
CA ILE A 250 9.26 5.66 12.84
C ILE A 250 8.61 5.64 14.22
N LEU A 251 9.44 5.54 15.26
CA LEU A 251 8.99 5.61 16.64
C LEU A 251 9.55 6.85 17.34
N ILE A 252 8.68 7.62 18.00
CA ILE A 252 9.13 8.67 18.91
C ILE A 252 9.48 8.02 20.25
N TRP A 253 10.70 8.27 20.71
CA TRP A 253 11.16 7.86 22.04
C TRP A 253 10.94 9.01 23.03
N GLU A 254 9.99 8.81 23.95
CA GLU A 254 9.61 9.80 24.98
C GLU A 254 10.49 9.73 26.25
N GLY A 255 11.65 9.03 26.21
CA GLY A 255 12.56 8.92 27.36
C GLY A 255 12.04 8.04 28.51
N GLU A 256 12.61 8.20 29.72
CA GLU A 256 12.24 7.42 30.92
C GLU A 256 10.80 7.66 31.41
N GLU A 257 10.14 8.73 30.95
CA GLU A 257 8.70 8.96 31.17
C GLU A 257 7.82 7.90 30.48
N ALA A 258 8.40 7.10 29.55
CA ALA A 258 7.73 5.98 28.90
C ALA A 258 7.19 4.92 29.87
N ILE A 259 7.78 4.76 31.06
CA ILE A 259 7.26 3.81 32.07
C ILE A 259 5.90 4.29 32.62
N SER A 260 5.68 5.61 32.68
CA SER A 260 4.39 6.18 33.03
C SER A 260 3.38 6.11 31.87
N SER A 261 3.83 6.27 30.63
CA SER A 261 2.98 6.20 29.43
C SER A 261 2.58 4.77 29.06
N GLN A 262 3.37 3.75 29.41
CA GLN A 262 2.98 2.34 29.27
C GLN A 262 1.81 1.93 30.18
N ARG A 263 1.58 2.68 31.29
CA ARG A 263 0.41 2.54 32.17
C ARG A 263 -0.74 3.50 31.80
N SER A 264 -0.54 4.32 30.78
CA SER A 264 -1.53 5.30 30.31
C SER A 264 -2.48 4.67 29.29
N SER A 265 -3.74 5.08 29.34
CA SER A 265 -4.74 4.77 28.30
C SER A 265 -4.61 5.67 27.07
N LYS A 266 -3.67 6.65 27.08
CA LYS A 266 -3.44 7.59 25.97
C LYS A 266 -2.57 6.95 24.87
N ALA A 267 -2.90 7.25 23.62
CA ALA A 267 -2.10 6.84 22.47
C ALA A 267 -0.72 7.56 22.44
N ALA A 268 0.33 6.85 22.04
CA ALA A 268 1.71 7.35 21.91
C ALA A 268 1.83 8.47 20.87
N THR A 269 2.77 9.40 21.03
CA THR A 269 3.03 10.53 20.13
C THR A 269 3.34 10.07 18.69
N ILE A 270 2.87 10.80 17.68
CA ILE A 270 3.07 10.47 16.26
C ILE A 270 3.97 11.52 15.65
N PHE A 271 4.98 11.05 14.92
CA PHE A 271 5.92 11.89 14.20
C PHE A 271 5.24 12.68 13.09
N LYS A 272 5.40 14.01 13.12
CA LYS A 272 4.85 14.92 12.13
C LYS A 272 5.96 15.61 11.37
N ILE A 273 5.95 15.49 10.05
CA ILE A 273 6.97 16.12 9.20
C ILE A 273 6.32 16.64 7.91
N LYS A 274 6.93 17.68 7.33
CA LYS A 274 6.63 18.06 5.94
C LYS A 274 7.12 16.97 5.00
N LEU A 275 6.37 16.65 3.94
CA LEU A 275 6.80 15.65 2.95
C LEU A 275 8.18 15.99 2.34
N CYS A 276 8.45 17.27 2.06
CA CYS A 276 9.76 17.74 1.59
C CYS A 276 10.88 17.66 2.63
N GLY A 277 10.56 17.40 3.89
CA GLY A 277 11.54 17.21 4.96
C GLY A 277 12.06 15.78 5.08
N ILE A 278 11.39 14.81 4.42
CA ILE A 278 11.81 13.41 4.42
C ILE A 278 13.00 13.27 3.45
N PRO A 279 14.11 12.61 3.85
CA PRO A 279 15.25 12.38 2.97
C PRO A 279 14.79 11.68 1.68
N GLU A 280 15.17 12.23 0.53
CA GLU A 280 14.77 11.65 -0.75
C GLU A 280 15.56 10.40 -1.10
N LEU A 281 16.83 10.36 -0.70
CA LEU A 281 17.76 9.29 -0.99
C LEU A 281 18.36 8.78 0.31
N ILE A 282 18.51 7.47 0.40
CA ILE A 282 19.33 6.80 1.41
C ILE A 282 20.31 5.90 0.67
N THR A 283 21.56 5.93 1.08
CA THR A 283 22.60 5.04 0.52
C THR A 283 22.96 3.99 1.55
N VAL A 284 22.85 2.72 1.19
CA VAL A 284 23.25 1.60 2.05
C VAL A 284 24.26 0.76 1.28
N LYS A 285 25.49 0.68 1.79
CA LYS A 285 26.66 0.13 1.06
C LYS A 285 26.85 0.89 -0.27
N SER A 286 26.64 0.23 -1.40
CA SER A 286 26.70 0.81 -2.75
C SER A 286 25.32 1.05 -3.38
N THR A 287 24.24 0.70 -2.69
CA THR A 287 22.89 0.77 -3.22
C THR A 287 22.22 2.06 -2.76
N VAL A 288 21.75 2.84 -3.74
CA VAL A 288 20.96 4.05 -3.50
C VAL A 288 19.49 3.69 -3.59
N TYR A 289 18.73 4.03 -2.56
CA TYR A 289 17.28 3.86 -2.51
C TYR A 289 16.61 5.23 -2.54
N GLU A 290 15.55 5.34 -3.34
CA GLU A 290 14.74 6.53 -3.49
C GLU A 290 13.45 6.41 -2.67
N LEU A 291 13.07 7.50 -2.00
CA LEU A 291 11.81 7.61 -1.27
C LEU A 291 10.63 7.46 -2.24
N ARG A 292 9.85 6.40 -2.06
CA ARG A 292 8.63 6.16 -2.85
C ARG A 292 7.38 6.64 -2.14
N GLY A 293 7.37 6.63 -0.81
CA GLY A 293 6.24 7.14 -0.06
C GLY A 293 6.35 6.99 1.44
N ALA A 294 5.32 7.48 2.11
CA ALA A 294 5.13 7.42 3.55
C ALA A 294 3.70 6.95 3.86
N VAL A 295 3.57 6.00 4.77
CA VAL A 295 2.28 5.65 5.36
C VAL A 295 2.06 6.51 6.59
N ALA A 296 0.90 7.15 6.63
CA ALA A 296 0.51 8.06 7.68
C ALA A 296 -0.69 7.51 8.46
N PHE A 297 -0.67 7.67 9.77
CA PHE A 297 -1.73 7.23 10.66
C PHE A 297 -2.47 8.42 11.26
N GLN A 298 -3.77 8.48 10.98
CA GLN A 298 -4.67 9.47 11.53
C GLN A 298 -5.32 8.88 12.77
N ARG A 299 -5.04 9.48 13.94
CA ARG A 299 -5.66 9.05 15.18
C ARG A 299 -7.17 9.25 15.14
N PRO A 300 -7.93 8.36 15.79
CA PRO A 300 -9.34 8.61 16.05
C PRO A 300 -9.51 9.87 16.91
N LYS A 301 -10.71 10.46 16.87
CA LYS A 301 -11.06 11.59 17.77
C LYS A 301 -10.97 11.22 19.25
N SER A 302 -11.17 9.94 19.56
CA SER A 302 -10.93 9.38 20.87
C SER A 302 -9.42 9.27 21.12
N SER A 303 -8.95 9.78 22.25
CA SER A 303 -7.54 9.64 22.67
C SER A 303 -7.23 8.26 23.28
N LEU A 304 -8.19 7.33 23.29
CA LEU A 304 -8.01 6.00 23.85
C LEU A 304 -7.08 5.17 22.97
N ARG A 305 -6.18 4.42 23.61
CA ARG A 305 -5.23 3.51 22.95
C ARG A 305 -5.90 2.46 22.07
N ASN A 306 -7.10 2.01 22.43
CA ASN A 306 -7.83 0.95 21.71
C ASN A 306 -8.74 1.47 20.59
N SER A 307 -8.82 2.79 20.39
CA SER A 307 -9.66 3.31 19.31
C SER A 307 -9.00 3.12 17.94
N VAL A 308 -9.79 2.72 16.95
CA VAL A 308 -9.33 2.45 15.59
C VAL A 308 -9.12 3.78 14.85
N GLY A 309 -7.90 4.01 14.38
CA GLY A 309 -7.56 5.15 13.52
C GLY A 309 -7.72 4.83 12.03
N HIS A 310 -7.11 5.65 11.19
CA HIS A 310 -7.17 5.51 9.73
C HIS A 310 -5.79 5.64 9.09
N TYR A 311 -5.39 4.65 8.29
CA TYR A 311 -4.16 4.70 7.53
C TYR A 311 -4.38 5.31 6.15
N THR A 312 -3.46 6.17 5.74
CA THR A 312 -3.41 6.76 4.40
C THR A 312 -1.99 6.70 3.87
N THR A 313 -1.81 6.70 2.55
CA THR A 313 -0.49 6.62 1.93
C THR A 313 -0.19 7.86 1.11
N TYR A 314 0.93 8.51 1.39
CA TYR A 314 1.49 9.59 0.61
C TYR A 314 2.56 9.00 -0.30
N THR A 315 2.42 9.13 -1.61
CA THR A 315 3.37 8.59 -2.57
C THR A 315 4.01 9.68 -3.40
N LYS A 316 5.29 9.51 -3.70
CA LYS A 316 6.07 10.42 -4.51
C LYS A 316 6.04 9.94 -5.96
N ARG A 317 5.50 10.78 -6.85
CA ARG A 317 5.37 10.52 -8.29
C ARG A 317 6.37 11.35 -9.08
N GLY A 318 7.57 10.84 -9.29
CA GLY A 318 8.69 11.60 -9.86
C GLY A 318 9.18 12.72 -8.94
N SER A 319 9.85 13.75 -9.48
CA SER A 319 10.67 14.66 -8.65
C SER A 319 9.91 15.55 -7.65
N LYS A 320 8.69 16.02 -7.95
CA LYS A 320 7.99 17.02 -7.10
C LYS A 320 6.49 16.80 -6.89
N ASN A 321 5.93 15.71 -7.41
CA ASN A 321 4.49 15.49 -7.29
C ASN A 321 4.23 14.48 -6.19
N TRP A 322 3.39 14.84 -5.23
CA TRP A 322 2.91 13.94 -4.20
C TRP A 322 1.44 13.62 -4.42
N GLU A 323 1.07 12.36 -4.25
CA GLU A 323 -0.31 11.89 -4.31
C GLU A 323 -0.69 11.20 -3.01
N LEU A 324 -1.82 11.61 -2.44
CA LEU A 324 -2.46 11.00 -1.29
C LEU A 324 -3.45 9.93 -1.76
N TYR A 325 -3.19 8.69 -1.37
CA TYR A 325 -4.09 7.55 -1.48
C TYR A 325 -4.82 7.39 -0.14
N ASP A 326 -6.12 7.63 -0.20
CA ASP A 326 -7.05 7.56 0.92
C ASP A 326 -8.25 6.74 0.45
N ASP A 327 -8.46 5.57 1.04
CA ASP A 327 -9.48 4.59 0.63
C ASP A 327 -10.93 5.06 0.89
N LEU A 328 -11.08 6.18 1.60
CA LEU A 328 -12.33 6.91 1.78
C LEU A 328 -12.65 7.82 0.58
N LYS A 329 -11.65 8.11 -0.27
CA LYS A 329 -11.80 8.92 -1.49
C LYS A 329 -12.02 8.03 -2.72
N THR A 330 -12.42 8.63 -3.84
CA THR A 330 -12.65 7.91 -5.10
C THR A 330 -11.41 7.89 -5.98
N LEU A 331 -10.54 8.89 -5.86
CA LEU A 331 -9.32 9.06 -6.62
C LEU A 331 -8.19 9.56 -5.71
N PRO A 332 -6.92 9.32 -6.08
CA PRO A 332 -5.78 9.93 -5.40
C PRO A 332 -5.86 11.46 -5.48
N VAL A 333 -5.41 12.13 -4.43
CA VAL A 333 -5.42 13.60 -4.34
C VAL A 333 -4.00 14.13 -4.45
N GLN A 334 -3.75 15.05 -5.36
CA GLN A 334 -2.45 15.74 -5.40
C GLN A 334 -2.27 16.58 -4.15
N VAL A 335 -1.09 16.48 -3.53
CA VAL A 335 -0.73 17.22 -2.33
C VAL A 335 0.59 17.95 -2.52
N LYS A 336 0.76 19.07 -1.82
CA LYS A 336 1.99 19.85 -1.87
C LYS A 336 3.07 19.20 -1.02
N GLU A 337 4.33 19.33 -1.43
CA GLU A 337 5.48 18.84 -0.66
C GLU A 337 5.61 19.51 0.73
N GLN A 338 5.03 20.71 0.91
CA GLN A 338 4.98 21.41 2.21
C GLN A 338 3.92 20.85 3.17
N THR A 339 3.10 19.90 2.74
CA THR A 339 2.06 19.27 3.59
C THR A 339 2.71 18.57 4.78
N ILE A 340 2.25 18.88 6.00
CA ILE A 340 2.66 18.20 7.23
C ILE A 340 1.82 16.94 7.40
N VAL A 341 2.48 15.79 7.56
CA VAL A 341 1.84 14.48 7.63
C VAL A 341 2.26 13.72 8.89
N PRO A 342 1.34 12.96 9.54
CA PRO A 342 1.63 12.12 10.70
C PRO A 342 2.21 10.77 10.24
N VAL A 343 3.52 10.71 9.99
CA VAL A 343 4.18 9.54 9.41
C VAL A 343 4.37 8.45 10.46
N GLU A 344 4.06 7.22 10.09
CA GLU A 344 4.38 6.02 10.87
C GLU A 344 5.41 5.14 10.13
N PHE A 345 5.26 4.98 8.81
CA PHE A 345 6.22 4.21 8.01
C PHE A 345 6.73 4.99 6.81
N LEU A 346 8.00 4.75 6.46
CA LEU A 346 8.60 5.17 5.19
C LEU A 346 8.92 3.96 4.33
N PHE A 347 8.87 4.16 3.03
CA PHE A 347 9.24 3.15 2.05
C PHE A 347 10.18 3.73 1.00
N TYR A 348 11.33 3.07 0.87
CA TYR A 348 12.35 3.37 -0.13
C TYR A 348 12.53 2.15 -1.03
N SER A 349 12.70 2.36 -2.33
CA SER A 349 13.07 1.29 -3.26
C SER A 349 14.20 1.75 -4.17
N VAL A 350 14.86 0.80 -4.82
CA VAL A 350 15.78 1.13 -5.91
C VAL A 350 15.08 1.69 -7.15
#